data_AF-A0A2A4MAR4-F1
#
_entry.id   AF-A0A2A4MAR4-F1
#
_cell.length_a   1.000
_cell.length_b   1.000
_cell.length_c   1.000
_cell.angle_alpha   90.00
_cell.angle_beta   90.00
_cell.angle_gamma   90.00
#
_symmetry.space_group_name_H-M   'P 1'
#
loop_
_entity.id
_entity.type
_entity.pdbx_description
1 polymer ?
#
loop_
_entity_poly.entity_id
_entity_poly.type
_entity_poly.pdbx_seq_one_letter_code
_entity_poly.pdbx_strand_id
1 'polypeptide(L)'
;MYHMVWIPKYRHKVFTEPYRSSLKNIIMKIGYDYNFYIVELEIPTDHIHMLVKSEPKQSPSQIIQVIKSISAREFFRLHPEIKKRYFWGGKLWTQSFFVETIGNANEEVIREYVKNQLTVMKQGELFSKRLDAG
;
A
#
# COMPACT_ATOMS: atom_id res chain seq x y z
N MET A 1 -4.53 11.08 11.80
CA MET A 1 -4.54 9.91 10.88
C MET A 1 -3.19 9.84 10.19
N TYR A 2 -2.85 8.69 9.61
CA TYR A 2 -1.60 8.54 8.87
C TYR A 2 -1.86 8.13 7.43
N HIS A 3 -1.23 8.83 6.48
CA HIS A 3 -1.06 8.35 5.13
C HIS A 3 0.29 7.66 5.03
N MET A 4 0.28 6.41 4.60
CA MET A 4 1.46 5.58 4.47
C MET A 4 1.65 5.19 3.01
N VAL A 5 2.88 5.31 2.52
CA VAL A 5 3.26 4.88 1.18
C VAL A 5 4.48 3.96 1.25
N TRP A 6 4.41 2.83 0.55
CA TRP A 6 5.56 1.95 0.39
C TRP A 6 5.53 1.27 -0.98
N ILE A 7 6.68 0.75 -1.39
CA ILE A 7 6.89 0.23 -2.73
C ILE A 7 7.44 -1.22 -2.68
N PRO A 8 7.16 -2.05 -3.69
CA PRO A 8 7.82 -3.32 -3.82
C PRO A 8 9.31 -3.12 -4.08
N LYS A 9 10.12 -4.10 -3.70
CA LYS A 9 11.55 -4.11 -3.97
C LYS A 9 11.78 -3.96 -5.46
N TYR A 10 12.76 -3.14 -5.84
CA TYR A 10 13.06 -2.78 -7.23
C TYR A 10 11.92 -2.08 -7.99
N ARG A 11 10.84 -1.68 -7.29
CA ARG A 11 9.68 -0.98 -7.87
C ARG A 11 9.05 -1.74 -9.05
N HIS A 12 9.04 -3.08 -8.98
CA HIS A 12 8.41 -3.88 -10.02
C HIS A 12 6.90 -3.57 -10.13
N LYS A 13 6.40 -3.42 -11.35
CA LYS A 13 4.98 -3.22 -11.68
C LYS A 13 4.18 -4.53 -11.57
N VAL A 14 4.13 -5.14 -10.37
CA VAL A 14 3.55 -6.47 -10.13
C VAL A 14 2.10 -6.48 -9.65
N PHE A 15 1.59 -5.34 -9.18
CA PHE A 15 0.22 -5.26 -8.63
C PHE A 15 -0.80 -4.91 -9.70
N THR A 16 -0.80 -5.69 -10.78
CA THR A 16 -1.92 -5.79 -11.73
C THR A 16 -2.90 -6.86 -11.25
N GLU A 17 -4.09 -6.92 -11.83
CA GLU A 17 -5.00 -8.05 -11.53
C GLU A 17 -4.41 -9.38 -12.04
N PRO A 18 -4.59 -10.49 -11.28
CA PRO A 18 -5.39 -10.62 -10.05
C PRO A 18 -4.61 -10.31 -8.75
N TYR A 19 -3.31 -10.02 -8.85
CA TYR A 19 -2.41 -9.86 -7.70
C TYR A 19 -2.78 -8.68 -6.81
N ARG A 20 -3.27 -7.59 -7.42
CA ARG A 20 -3.75 -6.42 -6.68
C ARG A 20 -4.91 -6.77 -5.75
N SER A 21 -5.94 -7.44 -6.26
CA SER A 21 -7.09 -7.86 -5.44
C SER A 21 -6.67 -8.79 -4.30
N SER A 22 -5.79 -9.75 -4.59
CA SER A 22 -5.22 -10.63 -3.56
C SER A 22 -4.49 -9.84 -2.47
N LEU A 23 -3.63 -8.89 -2.84
CA LEU A 23 -2.92 -8.05 -1.88
C LEU A 23 -3.87 -7.14 -1.08
N LYS A 24 -4.90 -6.55 -1.70
CA LYS A 24 -5.93 -5.77 -0.99
C LYS A 24 -6.60 -6.63 0.09
N ASN A 25 -7.00 -7.85 -0.24
CA ASN A 25 -7.64 -8.78 0.71
C ASN A 25 -6.71 -9.12 1.89
N ILE A 26 -5.43 -9.37 1.62
CA ILE A 26 -4.43 -9.66 2.66
C ILE A 26 -4.29 -8.47 3.61
N ILE A 27 -4.10 -7.25 3.07
CA ILE A 27 -3.89 -6.04 3.89
C ILE A 27 -5.15 -5.71 4.70
N MET A 28 -6.34 -5.81 4.11
CA MET A 28 -7.60 -5.59 4.83
C MET A 28 -7.79 -6.61 5.96
N LYS A 29 -7.42 -7.88 5.74
CA LYS A 29 -7.46 -8.89 6.80
C LYS A 29 -6.49 -8.56 7.94
N ILE A 30 -5.26 -8.13 7.63
CA ILE A 30 -4.29 -7.69 8.65
C ILE A 30 -4.88 -6.51 9.44
N GLY A 31 -5.50 -5.55 8.75
CA GLY A 31 -6.17 -4.43 9.39
C GLY A 31 -7.22 -4.87 10.41
N TYR A 32 -8.07 -5.83 10.03
CA TYR A 32 -9.06 -6.42 10.93
C TYR A 32 -8.42 -7.15 12.12
N ASP A 33 -7.47 -8.06 11.86
CA ASP A 33 -6.86 -8.92 12.89
C ASP A 33 -6.07 -8.12 13.94
N TYR A 34 -5.46 -6.99 13.55
CA TYR A 34 -4.61 -6.17 14.40
C TYR A 34 -5.28 -4.86 14.87
N ASN A 35 -6.58 -4.70 14.61
CA ASN A 35 -7.35 -3.50 14.93
C ASN A 35 -6.69 -2.22 14.36
N PHE A 36 -6.23 -2.28 13.11
CA PHE A 36 -5.82 -1.10 12.35
C PHE A 36 -7.00 -0.64 11.50
N TYR A 37 -7.54 0.54 11.80
CA TYR A 37 -8.68 1.07 11.06
C TYR A 37 -8.22 1.68 9.74
N ILE A 38 -8.18 0.85 8.70
CA ILE A 38 -7.85 1.25 7.33
C ILE A 38 -9.07 1.95 6.73
N VAL A 39 -8.92 3.25 6.48
CA VAL A 39 -9.95 4.11 5.88
C VAL A 39 -9.97 3.93 4.37
N GLU A 40 -8.78 3.83 3.76
CA GLU A 40 -8.62 3.66 2.33
C GLU A 40 -7.35 2.86 2.03
N LEU A 41 -7.41 2.05 0.98
CA LEU A 41 -6.29 1.28 0.48
C LEU A 41 -6.30 1.27 -1.04
N GLU A 42 -5.30 1.93 -1.63
CA GLU A 42 -5.07 1.93 -3.05
C GLU A 42 -3.71 1.34 -3.42
N ILE A 43 -3.71 0.52 -4.47
CA ILE A 43 -2.56 -0.27 -4.88
C ILE A 43 -2.36 -0.09 -6.38
N PRO A 44 -1.71 1.01 -6.81
CA PRO A 44 -1.13 1.11 -8.14
C PRO A 44 -0.15 -0.03 -8.41
N THR A 45 0.27 -0.17 -9.67
CA THR A 45 1.04 -1.35 -10.10
C THR A 45 2.38 -1.54 -9.38
N ASP A 46 2.99 -0.47 -8.88
CA ASP A 46 4.35 -0.43 -8.34
C ASP A 46 4.46 0.25 -6.97
N HIS A 47 3.35 0.57 -6.30
CA HIS A 47 3.36 1.18 -4.96
C HIS A 47 1.99 1.04 -4.28
N ILE A 48 1.93 1.33 -2.98
CA ILE A 48 0.73 1.24 -2.15
C ILE A 48 0.53 2.55 -1.42
N HIS A 49 -0.72 3.04 -1.43
CA HIS A 49 -1.21 4.12 -0.58
C HIS A 49 -2.18 3.53 0.43
N MET A 50 -1.95 3.78 1.71
CA MET A 50 -2.85 3.36 2.77
C MET A 50 -3.14 4.53 3.70
N LEU A 51 -4.41 4.79 3.93
CA LEU A 51 -4.88 5.74 4.91
C LEU A 51 -5.38 5.00 6.15
N VAL A 52 -4.75 5.23 7.29
CA VAL A 52 -5.08 4.52 8.54
C VAL A 52 -5.38 5.50 9.68
N LYS A 53 -6.45 5.20 10.42
CA LYS A 53 -6.72 5.85 11.70
C LYS A 53 -6.05 5.03 12.79
N SER A 54 -5.07 5.63 13.43
CA SER A 54 -4.31 5.02 14.52
C SER A 54 -4.91 5.41 15.87
N GLU A 55 -4.93 4.46 16.80
CA GLU A 55 -5.09 4.78 18.22
C GLU A 55 -3.78 5.41 18.77
N PRO A 56 -3.83 6.23 19.83
CA PRO A 56 -2.64 6.91 20.39
C PRO A 56 -1.52 5.96 20.82
N LYS A 57 -1.85 4.70 21.16
CA LYS A 57 -0.88 3.69 21.61
C LYS A 57 -0.13 3.01 20.46
N GLN A 58 -0.61 3.12 19.22
CA GLN A 58 -0.01 2.50 18.05
C GLN A 58 0.86 3.53 17.33
N SER A 59 2.16 3.26 17.21
CA SER A 59 3.03 4.12 16.39
C SER A 59 2.86 3.80 14.90
N PRO A 60 3.04 4.78 14.00
CA PRO A 60 2.99 4.53 12.55
C PRO A 60 3.98 3.44 12.11
N SER A 61 5.19 3.44 12.70
CA SER A 61 6.23 2.46 12.41
C SER A 61 5.82 1.04 12.78
N GLN A 62 5.10 0.84 13.89
CA GLN A 62 4.61 -0.49 14.27
C GLN A 62 3.56 -1.00 13.28
N ILE A 63 2.60 -0.14 12.91
CA ILE A 63 1.53 -0.50 11.96
C ILE A 63 2.14 -0.97 10.64
N ILE A 64 3.03 -0.17 10.06
CA ILE A 64 3.60 -0.48 8.74
C ILE A 64 4.53 -1.70 8.79
N GLN A 65 5.24 -1.95 9.90
CA GLN A 65 6.07 -3.15 10.08
C GLN A 65 5.21 -4.41 10.08
N VAL A 66 4.11 -4.42 10.84
CA VAL A 66 3.17 -5.55 10.87
C VAL A 66 2.59 -5.80 9.48
N ILE A 67 2.08 -4.76 8.82
CA ILE A 67 1.49 -4.87 7.49
C ILE A 67 2.50 -5.38 6.48
N LYS A 68 3.69 -4.78 6.37
CA LYS A 68 4.72 -5.20 5.41
C LYS A 68 5.19 -6.64 5.66
N SER A 69 5.40 -7.02 6.92
CA SER A 69 5.89 -8.36 7.26
C SER A 69 4.88 -9.45 6.88
N ILE A 70 3.63 -9.32 7.34
CA ILE A 70 2.60 -10.35 7.14
C ILE A 70 2.17 -10.37 5.68
N SER A 71 1.98 -9.20 5.05
CA SER A 71 1.56 -9.14 3.65
C SER A 71 2.58 -9.77 2.71
N ALA A 72 3.89 -9.56 2.93
CA ALA A 72 4.92 -10.20 2.11
C ALA A 72 4.88 -11.72 2.20
N ARG A 73 4.73 -12.25 3.42
CA ARG A 73 4.66 -13.70 3.66
C ARG A 73 3.43 -14.31 2.99
N GLU A 74 2.25 -13.76 3.24
CA GLU A 74 1.00 -14.31 2.70
C GLU A 74 0.91 -14.15 1.18
N PHE A 75 1.36 -13.00 0.65
CA PHE A 75 1.36 -12.77 -0.79
C PHE A 75 2.26 -13.76 -1.51
N PHE A 76 3.46 -14.02 -1.01
CA PHE A 76 4.34 -15.05 -1.59
C PHE A 76 3.84 -16.48 -1.40
N ARG A 77 3.06 -16.75 -0.35
CA ARG A 77 2.42 -18.06 -0.16
C ARG A 77 1.34 -18.30 -1.21
N LEU A 78 0.55 -17.28 -1.53
CA LEU A 78 -0.52 -17.34 -2.53
C LEU A 78 0.00 -17.22 -3.97
N HIS A 79 1.10 -16.50 -4.18
CA HIS A 79 1.68 -16.19 -5.49
C HIS A 79 3.18 -16.59 -5.58
N PRO A 80 3.50 -17.89 -5.43
CA PRO A 80 4.88 -18.36 -5.51
C PRO A 80 5.54 -18.07 -6.88
N GLU A 81 4.75 -17.98 -7.94
CA GLU A 81 5.19 -17.58 -9.29
C GLU A 81 5.73 -16.15 -9.32
N ILE A 82 5.09 -15.20 -8.62
CA ILE A 82 5.57 -13.82 -8.52
C ILE A 82 6.86 -13.77 -7.72
N LYS A 83 6.96 -14.53 -6.62
CA LYS A 83 8.20 -14.65 -5.85
C LYS A 83 9.35 -15.12 -6.73
N LYS A 84 9.15 -16.21 -7.48
CA LYS A 84 10.19 -16.80 -8.35
C LYS A 84 10.62 -15.84 -9.46
N ARG A 85 9.67 -15.15 -10.10
CA ARG A 85 9.93 -14.31 -11.26
C ARG A 85 10.56 -12.96 -10.91
N TYR A 86 10.09 -12.30 -9.86
CA TYR A 86 10.45 -10.90 -9.56
C TYR A 86 11.23 -10.74 -8.25
N PHE A 87 11.11 -11.68 -7.30
CA PHE A 87 11.62 -11.51 -5.95
C PHE A 87 12.41 -12.73 -5.44
N TRP A 88 13.37 -13.21 -6.25
CA TRP A 88 14.18 -14.40 -5.92
C TRP A 88 14.91 -14.27 -4.58
N GLY A 89 15.26 -13.05 -4.16
CA GLY A 89 15.84 -12.76 -2.84
C GLY A 89 14.84 -12.77 -1.67
N GLY A 90 13.59 -13.18 -1.88
CA GLY A 90 12.59 -13.42 -0.84
C GLY A 90 12.06 -12.16 -0.15
N LYS A 91 12.29 -10.96 -0.71
CA LYS A 91 11.84 -9.68 -0.13
C LYS A 91 10.87 -8.99 -1.08
N LEU A 92 9.60 -8.89 -0.69
CA LEU A 92 8.58 -8.20 -1.47
C LEU A 92 8.74 -6.68 -1.40
N TRP A 93 9.06 -6.13 -0.23
CA TRP A 93 9.09 -4.69 0.01
C TRP A 93 10.51 -4.12 0.12
N THR A 94 10.66 -2.83 -0.16
CA THR A 94 11.83 -2.07 0.30
C THR A 94 11.81 -1.95 1.83
N GLN A 95 12.94 -1.59 2.44
CA GLN A 95 12.98 -1.30 3.88
C GLN A 95 12.24 0.00 4.22
N SER A 96 12.43 1.02 3.37
CA SER A 96 11.82 2.34 3.52
C SER A 96 10.30 2.32 3.36
N PHE A 97 9.67 3.34 3.93
CA PHE A 97 8.29 3.73 3.73
C PHE A 97 8.20 5.23 4.00
N PHE A 98 7.16 5.87 3.46
CA PHE A 98 6.79 7.24 3.74
C PHE A 98 5.59 7.25 4.69
N VAL A 99 5.58 8.23 5.59
CA VAL A 99 4.44 8.47 6.48
C VAL A 99 4.21 9.97 6.63
N GLU A 100 2.95 10.37 6.48
CA GLU A 100 2.49 11.74 6.71
C GLU A 100 1.34 11.73 7.72
N THR A 101 1.37 12.66 8.66
CA THR A 101 0.27 12.87 9.60
C THR A 101 -0.76 13.82 8.99
N ILE A 102 -2.01 13.38 8.96
CA ILE A 102 -3.13 14.23 8.58
C ILE A 102 -3.76 14.77 9.87
N GLY A 103 -3.59 16.07 10.10
CA GLY A 103 -4.09 16.82 11.26
C GLY A 103 -5.60 17.09 11.19
N ASN A 104 -6.25 17.27 12.35
CA ASN A 104 -7.67 17.63 12.54
C ASN A 104 -8.63 17.05 11.47
N ALA A 105 -8.58 15.72 11.32
CA ALA A 105 -9.33 15.00 10.31
C ALA A 105 -10.81 14.87 10.71
N ASN A 106 -11.61 15.89 10.43
CA ASN A 106 -13.06 15.73 10.29
C ASN A 106 -13.38 15.04 8.95
N GLU A 107 -14.62 14.60 8.73
CA GLU A 107 -14.98 13.82 7.54
C GLU A 107 -14.69 14.58 6.22
N GLU A 108 -14.88 15.89 6.22
CA GLU A 108 -14.66 16.76 5.06
C GLU A 108 -13.18 16.82 4.67
N VAL A 109 -12.29 17.04 5.63
CA VAL A 109 -10.83 17.06 5.42
C VAL A 109 -10.33 15.70 4.92
N ILE A 110 -10.87 14.60 5.47
CA ILE A 110 -10.54 13.24 4.99
C ILE A 110 -10.97 13.10 3.53
N ARG A 111 -12.21 13.45 3.22
CA ARG A 111 -12.78 13.31 1.86
C ARG A 111 -11.99 14.14 0.84
N GLU A 112 -11.63 15.36 1.18
CA GLU A 112 -10.83 16.23 0.31
C GLU A 112 -9.41 15.68 0.11
N TYR A 113 -8.75 15.24 1.20
CA TYR A 113 -7.42 14.62 1.11
C TYR A 113 -7.43 13.39 0.21
N VAL A 114 -8.38 12.48 0.43
CA VAL A 114 -8.57 11.26 -0.39
C VAL A 114 -8.78 11.62 -1.86
N LYS A 115 -9.69 12.57 -2.14
CA LYS A 115 -9.96 13.01 -3.51
C LYS A 115 -8.71 13.58 -4.19
N ASN A 116 -7.92 14.37 -3.48
CA ASN A 116 -6.68 14.95 -4.01
C ASN A 116 -5.62 13.86 -4.26
N GLN A 117 -5.45 12.90 -3.34
CA GLN A 117 -4.54 11.77 -3.52
C GLN A 117 -4.94 10.91 -4.72
N LEU A 118 -6.22 10.55 -4.85
CA LEU A 118 -6.72 9.79 -6.01
C LEU A 118 -6.52 10.53 -7.33
N THR A 119 -6.60 11.87 -7.33
CA THR A 119 -6.36 12.69 -8.52
C THR A 119 -4.89 12.64 -8.92
N VAL A 120 -3.97 12.82 -7.96
CA VAL A 120 -2.52 12.74 -8.19
C VAL A 120 -2.13 11.34 -8.68
N MET A 121 -2.66 10.28 -8.06
CA MET A 121 -2.40 8.90 -8.46
C MET A 121 -2.86 8.64 -9.91
N LYS A 122 -4.08 9.05 -10.27
CA LYS A 122 -4.58 8.92 -11.65
C LYS A 122 -3.72 9.67 -12.67
N GLN A 123 -3.27 10.87 -12.34
CA GLN A 123 -2.35 11.63 -13.21
C GLN A 123 -1.00 10.93 -13.37
N GLY A 124 -0.43 10.41 -12.28
CA GLY A 124 0.80 9.63 -12.29
C GLY A 124 0.70 8.35 -13.13
N GLU A 125 -0.40 7.61 -13.00
CA GLU A 125 -0.66 6.43 -13.83
C GLU A 125 -0.83 6.79 -15.31
N LEU A 126 -1.56 7.87 -15.63
CA LEU A 126 -1.74 8.33 -17.01
C LEU A 126 -0.40 8.74 -17.64
N PHE A 127 0.43 9.43 -16.88
CA PHE A 127 1.76 9.85 -17.30
C PHE A 127 2.69 8.66 -17.55
N SER A 128 2.75 7.68 -16.63
CA SER A 128 3.56 6.47 -16.84
C SER A 128 3.10 5.67 -18.05
N LYS A 129 1.79 5.54 -18.29
CA LYS A 129 1.26 4.84 -19.46
C LYS A 129 1.68 5.48 -20.78
N ARG A 130 1.79 6.81 -20.82
CA ARG A 130 2.24 7.55 -22.01
C ARG A 130 3.73 7.36 -22.28
N LEU A 131 4.54 7.24 -21.23
CA LEU A 131 5.98 6.97 -21.35
C LEU A 131 6.29 5.52 -21.75
N ASP A 132 5.50 4.55 -21.28
CA ASP A 132 5.69 3.14 -21.63
C ASP A 132 5.19 2.79 -23.05
N ALA A 133 4.49 3.72 -23.73
CA ALA A 133 3.87 3.53 -25.05
C ALA A 133 4.64 4.19 -26.22
N GLY A 134 5.79 4.81 -25.94
CA GLY A 134 6.72 5.36 -26.94
C GLY A 134 8.05 4.61 -26.92
#